data_AF-A0A7C6YHB1-F1
#
_entry.id   AF-A0A7C6YHB1-F1
#
_cell.length_a   1.000
_cell.length_b   1.000
_cell.length_c   1.000
_cell.angle_alpha   90.00
_cell.angle_beta   90.00
_cell.angle_gamma   90.00
#
_symmetry.space_group_name_H-M   'P 1'
#
loop_
_entity.id
_entity.type
_entity.pdbx_description
1 polymer ?
#
loop_
_entity_poly.entity_id
_entity_poly.type
_entity_poly.pdbx_seq_one_letter_code
_entity_poly.pdbx_strand_id
1 'polypeptide(L)'
;MPQGFLALILHAHLPYVKHPEHEYSLEEKWFYEALTECYIPLLQVLEKLHQDGVDFRLTFSFSPTLLAMMEDPFLQERFSLYLQRLQHLARLEEERTLGDPDFSPLARMYREQFDSVAEYYHRRCQKRLVSAFRRLAEEGCLEIIATASTHGYLPLLEVQPESVYAQVANAVYYYAELFGESPRGIWLPECAYNHGLDVILGDLG
;
A
#
# COMPACT_ATOMS: atom_id res chain seq x y z
N MET A 1 -12.80 32.86 -0.53
CA MET A 1 -11.37 32.51 -0.68
C MET A 1 -11.08 31.34 0.26
N PRO A 2 -10.24 30.36 -0.13
CA PRO A 2 -9.83 29.30 0.78
C PRO A 2 -9.08 29.89 1.98
N GLN A 3 -9.26 29.31 3.18
CA GLN A 3 -8.55 29.73 4.40
C GLN A 3 -7.10 29.23 4.43
N GLY A 4 -6.77 28.26 3.60
CA GLY A 4 -5.45 27.64 3.47
C GLY A 4 -5.53 26.39 2.60
N PHE A 5 -4.39 25.71 2.44
CA PHE A 5 -4.30 24.41 1.78
C PHE A 5 -3.81 23.37 2.78
N LEU A 6 -4.39 22.17 2.75
CA LEU A 6 -3.96 21.03 3.55
C LEU A 6 -3.41 19.96 2.61
N ALA A 7 -2.18 19.53 2.85
CA ALA A 7 -1.56 18.41 2.16
C ALA A 7 -1.38 17.24 3.14
N LEU A 8 -2.11 16.16 2.91
CA LEU A 8 -1.93 14.90 3.64
C LEU A 8 -1.14 13.95 2.74
N ILE A 9 0.03 13.54 3.23
CA ILE A 9 0.95 12.64 2.53
C ILE A 9 1.04 11.34 3.31
N LEU A 10 0.60 10.24 2.71
CA LEU A 10 0.61 8.91 3.29
C LEU A 10 1.77 8.11 2.68
N HIS A 11 2.76 7.76 3.49
CA HIS A 11 3.89 6.96 3.05
C HIS A 11 3.64 5.47 3.33
N ALA A 12 3.42 4.70 2.27
CA ALA A 12 3.19 3.26 2.30
C ALA A 12 4.47 2.51 1.93
N HIS A 13 5.02 1.80 2.89
CA HIS A 13 6.25 1.04 2.71
C HIS A 13 6.21 -0.26 3.50
N LEU A 14 6.70 -1.34 2.88
CA LEU A 14 7.16 -2.54 3.55
C LEU A 14 8.46 -3.02 2.91
N PRO A 15 9.40 -3.59 3.67
CA PRO A 15 10.55 -4.29 3.09
C PRO A 15 10.07 -5.48 2.26
N TYR A 16 10.93 -5.99 1.38
CA TYR A 16 10.58 -7.15 0.56
C TYR A 16 10.61 -8.43 1.42
N VAL A 17 9.44 -9.02 1.66
CA VAL A 17 9.23 -10.12 2.63
C VAL A 17 8.72 -11.40 2.00
N LYS A 18 8.97 -11.62 0.69
CA LYS A 18 8.53 -12.84 0.00
C LYS A 18 9.44 -14.02 0.35
N HIS A 19 8.87 -15.08 0.94
CA HIS A 19 9.58 -16.27 1.41
C HIS A 19 8.99 -17.56 0.83
N PRO A 20 9.22 -17.86 -0.48
CA PRO A 20 8.67 -19.05 -1.13
C PRO A 20 9.15 -20.38 -0.52
N GLU A 21 10.29 -20.37 0.17
CA GLU A 21 10.86 -21.51 0.89
C GLU A 21 10.08 -21.90 2.15
N HIS A 22 9.18 -21.04 2.64
CA HIS A 22 8.43 -21.26 3.87
C HIS A 22 6.92 -21.37 3.61
N GLU A 23 6.28 -22.43 4.13
CA GLU A 23 4.82 -22.54 4.09
C GLU A 23 4.14 -21.40 4.86
N TYR A 24 4.75 -20.98 5.98
CA TYR A 24 4.34 -19.82 6.78
C TYR A 24 5.55 -18.95 7.11
N SER A 25 5.40 -17.64 6.89
CA SER A 25 6.38 -16.61 7.27
C SER A 25 5.67 -15.52 8.06
N LEU A 26 6.29 -15.07 9.16
CA LEU A 26 5.78 -13.98 9.97
C LEU A 26 5.93 -12.64 9.24
N GLU A 27 6.98 -12.52 8.44
CA GLU A 27 7.30 -11.36 7.62
C GLU A 27 6.23 -11.19 6.53
N GLU A 28 5.84 -12.27 5.84
CA GLU A 28 4.71 -12.23 4.90
C GLU A 28 3.38 -11.92 5.59
N LYS A 29 3.17 -12.41 6.82
CA LYS A 29 1.97 -12.11 7.59
C LYS A 29 1.80 -10.60 7.79
N TRP A 30 2.89 -9.88 8.06
CA TRP A 30 2.87 -8.43 8.19
C TRP A 30 2.39 -7.75 6.90
N PHE A 31 2.80 -8.24 5.73
CA PHE A 31 2.28 -7.77 4.45
C PHE A 31 0.77 -8.00 4.31
N TYR A 32 0.28 -9.20 4.63
CA TYR A 32 -1.14 -9.52 4.57
C TYR A 32 -2.00 -8.71 5.56
N GLU A 33 -1.50 -8.47 6.75
CA GLU A 33 -2.13 -7.60 7.76
C GLU A 33 -2.24 -6.17 7.24
N ALA A 34 -1.17 -5.63 6.65
CA ALA A 34 -1.20 -4.28 6.06
C ALA A 34 -2.21 -4.17 4.91
N LEU A 35 -2.33 -5.18 4.05
CA LEU A 35 -3.37 -5.21 3.02
C LEU A 35 -4.79 -5.23 3.62
N THR A 36 -5.00 -6.07 4.63
CA THR A 36 -6.32 -6.34 5.25
C THR A 36 -6.82 -5.18 6.08
N GLU A 37 -5.94 -4.58 6.88
CA GLU A 37 -6.32 -3.66 7.95
C GLU A 37 -6.02 -2.20 7.62
N CYS A 38 -5.21 -1.94 6.59
CA CYS A 38 -4.84 -0.58 6.19
C CYS A 38 -5.24 -0.28 4.74
N TYR A 39 -4.60 -0.90 3.75
CA TYR A 39 -4.70 -0.44 2.36
C TYR A 39 -6.08 -0.67 1.74
N ILE A 40 -6.69 -1.85 1.93
CA ILE A 40 -8.04 -2.12 1.40
C ILE A 40 -9.10 -1.28 2.11
N PRO A 41 -9.16 -1.21 3.46
CA PRO A 41 -10.10 -0.32 4.14
C PRO A 41 -9.96 1.14 3.71
N LEU A 42 -8.74 1.63 3.52
CA LEU A 42 -8.50 2.99 3.06
C LEU A 42 -9.03 3.22 1.64
N LEU A 43 -8.77 2.31 0.71
CA LEU A 43 -9.36 2.36 -0.64
C LEU A 43 -10.89 2.38 -0.60
N GLN A 44 -11.52 1.54 0.23
CA GLN A 44 -12.97 1.53 0.38
C GLN A 44 -13.52 2.89 0.85
N VAL A 45 -12.83 3.57 1.77
CA VAL A 45 -13.19 4.92 2.22
C VAL A 45 -13.01 5.94 1.09
N LEU A 46 -11.88 5.91 0.39
CA LEU A 46 -11.57 6.86 -0.68
C LEU A 46 -12.55 6.74 -1.86
N GLU A 47 -12.86 5.52 -2.26
CA GLU A 47 -13.85 5.26 -3.31
C GLU A 47 -15.25 5.69 -2.89
N LYS A 48 -15.62 5.50 -1.63
CA LYS A 48 -16.91 5.98 -1.11
C LYS A 48 -16.98 7.51 -1.12
N LEU A 49 -15.93 8.19 -0.67
CA LEU A 49 -15.86 9.66 -0.75
C LEU A 49 -15.99 10.15 -2.19
N HIS A 50 -15.34 9.47 -3.14
CA HIS A 50 -15.44 9.79 -4.56
C HIS A 50 -16.87 9.59 -5.08
N GLN A 51 -17.50 8.45 -4.77
CA GLN A 51 -18.88 8.13 -5.14
C GLN A 51 -19.90 9.12 -4.57
N ASP A 52 -19.67 9.58 -3.33
CA ASP A 52 -20.51 10.58 -2.65
C ASP A 52 -20.28 12.01 -3.18
N GLY A 53 -19.35 12.20 -4.12
CA GLY A 53 -19.04 13.50 -4.73
C GLY A 53 -18.27 14.45 -3.82
N VAL A 54 -17.57 13.92 -2.82
CA VAL A 54 -16.72 14.73 -1.93
C VAL A 54 -15.46 15.16 -2.69
N ASP A 55 -15.20 16.47 -2.74
CA ASP A 55 -13.98 17.01 -3.35
C ASP A 55 -12.81 16.90 -2.37
N PHE A 56 -12.01 15.84 -2.49
CA PHE A 56 -10.81 15.61 -1.68
C PHE A 56 -9.59 15.34 -2.57
N ARG A 57 -8.40 15.63 -2.02
CA ARG A 57 -7.11 15.29 -2.62
C ARG A 57 -6.18 14.76 -1.55
N LEU A 58 -5.47 13.67 -1.82
CA LEU A 58 -4.44 13.10 -0.95
C LEU A 58 -3.21 12.71 -1.77
N THR A 59 -2.05 12.69 -1.13
CA THR A 59 -0.82 12.19 -1.74
C THR A 59 -0.44 10.85 -1.11
N PHE A 60 -0.09 9.86 -1.93
CA PHE A 60 0.49 8.59 -1.48
C PHE A 60 1.91 8.45 -2.01
N SER A 61 2.82 8.01 -1.15
CA SER A 61 4.09 7.43 -1.59
C SER A 61 4.03 5.91 -1.46
N PHE A 62 4.47 5.18 -2.47
CA PHE A 62 4.64 3.73 -2.39
C PHE A 62 6.09 3.34 -2.63
N SER A 63 6.64 2.46 -1.78
CA SER A 63 7.92 1.84 -2.09
C SER A 63 7.80 0.82 -3.23
N PRO A 64 8.79 0.75 -4.14
CA PRO A 64 8.83 -0.28 -5.17
C PRO A 64 8.80 -1.71 -4.61
N THR A 65 9.39 -1.95 -3.43
CA THR A 65 9.27 -3.24 -2.73
C THR A 65 7.82 -3.60 -2.41
N LEU A 66 7.01 -2.66 -1.96
CA LEU A 66 5.61 -2.89 -1.61
C LEU A 66 4.78 -3.14 -2.87
N LEU A 67 4.97 -2.31 -3.89
CA LEU A 67 4.29 -2.46 -5.18
C LEU A 67 4.64 -3.80 -5.85
N ALA A 68 5.91 -4.20 -5.82
CA ALA A 68 6.36 -5.50 -6.33
C ALA A 68 5.68 -6.66 -5.61
N MET A 69 5.49 -6.57 -4.29
CA MET A 69 4.76 -7.59 -3.54
C MET A 69 3.25 -7.58 -3.83
N MET A 70 2.63 -6.42 -4.05
CA MET A 70 1.22 -6.31 -4.44
C MET A 70 0.95 -6.88 -5.84
N GLU A 71 1.91 -6.77 -6.77
CA GLU A 71 1.80 -7.28 -8.14
C GLU A 71 2.25 -8.75 -8.27
N ASP A 72 2.86 -9.33 -7.25
CA ASP A 72 3.40 -10.70 -7.30
C ASP A 72 2.28 -11.76 -7.21
N PRO A 73 2.10 -12.63 -8.23
CA PRO A 73 1.01 -13.60 -8.22
C PRO A 73 1.09 -14.64 -7.09
N PHE A 74 2.30 -14.96 -6.62
CA PHE A 74 2.49 -15.90 -5.52
C PHE A 74 1.99 -15.31 -4.20
N LEU A 75 2.34 -14.05 -3.91
CA LEU A 75 1.83 -13.35 -2.73
C LEU A 75 0.33 -13.04 -2.84
N GLN A 76 -0.19 -12.74 -4.03
CA GLN A 76 -1.62 -12.54 -4.24
C GLN A 76 -2.45 -13.79 -3.90
N GLU A 77 -1.94 -14.98 -4.25
CA GLU A 77 -2.58 -16.24 -3.91
C GLU A 77 -2.48 -16.56 -2.42
N ARG A 78 -1.31 -16.34 -1.81
CA ARG A 78 -1.14 -16.53 -0.36
C ARG A 78 -2.01 -15.57 0.45
N PHE A 79 -2.17 -14.33 -0.01
CA PHE A 79 -3.10 -13.39 0.59
C PHE A 79 -4.56 -13.86 0.48
N SER A 80 -4.94 -14.46 -0.64
CA SER A 80 -6.26 -15.08 -0.82
C SER A 80 -6.51 -16.18 0.22
N LEU A 81 -5.52 -17.05 0.45
CA LEU A 81 -5.60 -18.11 1.46
C LEU A 81 -5.62 -17.54 2.89
N TYR A 82 -4.86 -16.47 3.14
CA TYR A 82 -4.86 -15.77 4.42
C TYR A 82 -6.26 -15.21 4.75
N LEU A 83 -6.91 -14.53 3.81
CA LEU A 83 -8.27 -14.02 3.99
C LEU A 83 -9.29 -15.15 4.25
N GLN A 84 -9.21 -16.25 3.51
CA GLN A 84 -10.09 -17.40 3.74
C GLN A 84 -9.97 -17.96 5.16
N ARG A 85 -8.75 -18.01 5.70
CA ARG A 85 -8.50 -18.47 7.08
C ARG A 85 -9.05 -17.49 8.10
N LEU A 86 -8.88 -16.18 7.90
CA LEU A 86 -9.47 -15.16 8.77
C LEU A 86 -10.99 -15.21 8.76
N GLN A 87 -11.61 -15.33 7.59
CA GLN A 87 -13.06 -15.46 7.46
C GLN A 87 -13.58 -16.74 8.13
N HIS A 88 -12.85 -17.86 8.01
CA HIS A 88 -13.19 -19.09 8.70
C HIS A 88 -13.11 -18.92 10.23
N LEU A 89 -11.99 -18.38 10.73
CA LEU A 89 -11.81 -18.11 12.15
C LEU A 89 -12.89 -17.17 12.70
N ALA A 90 -13.21 -16.09 11.99
CA ALA A 90 -14.22 -15.13 12.43
C ALA A 90 -15.63 -15.74 12.52
N ARG A 91 -15.97 -16.68 11.63
CA ARG A 91 -17.24 -17.44 11.72
C ARG A 91 -17.27 -18.34 12.94
N LEU A 92 -16.16 -19.05 13.23
CA LEU A 92 -16.05 -19.87 14.44
C LEU A 92 -16.16 -19.02 15.71
N GLU A 93 -15.56 -17.83 15.72
CA GLU A 93 -15.64 -16.90 16.84
C GLU A 93 -17.04 -16.29 17.02
N GLU A 94 -17.75 -15.98 15.94
CA GLU A 94 -19.15 -15.54 16.00
C GLU A 94 -20.05 -16.64 16.58
N GLU A 95 -19.86 -17.90 16.18
CA GLU A 95 -20.58 -19.04 16.75
C GLU A 95 -20.24 -19.26 18.24
N ARG A 96 -18.96 -19.21 18.60
CA ARG A 96 -18.47 -19.41 19.98
C ARG A 96 -19.01 -18.34 20.93
N THR A 97 -19.22 -17.11 20.43
CA THR A 97 -19.62 -15.95 21.24
C THR A 97 -21.12 -15.63 21.17
N LEU A 98 -21.94 -16.42 20.47
CA LEU A 98 -23.35 -16.13 20.21
C LEU A 98 -24.19 -15.78 21.47
N GLY A 99 -23.88 -16.41 22.61
CA GLY A 99 -24.57 -16.17 23.88
C GLY A 99 -23.96 -15.08 24.76
N ASP A 100 -22.87 -14.45 24.32
CA ASP A 100 -22.12 -13.45 25.06
C ASP A 100 -22.45 -12.04 24.53
N PRO A 101 -23.16 -11.20 25.30
CA PRO A 101 -23.59 -9.89 24.82
C PRO A 101 -22.42 -8.91 24.59
N ASP A 102 -21.26 -9.14 25.21
CA ASP A 102 -20.09 -8.27 25.10
C ASP A 102 -19.22 -8.68 23.90
N PHE A 103 -19.00 -9.98 23.71
CA PHE A 103 -18.14 -10.47 22.63
C PHE A 103 -18.85 -10.76 21.31
N SER A 104 -20.14 -11.10 21.30
CA SER A 104 -20.89 -11.38 20.07
C SER A 104 -20.86 -10.23 19.07
N PRO A 105 -21.09 -8.95 19.47
CA PRO A 105 -21.02 -7.82 18.54
C PRO A 105 -19.62 -7.64 17.94
N LEU A 106 -18.57 -7.86 18.73
CA LEU A 106 -17.18 -7.72 18.29
C LEU A 106 -16.80 -8.81 17.27
N ALA A 107 -17.15 -10.07 17.55
CA ALA A 107 -16.89 -11.17 16.63
C ALA A 107 -17.59 -10.96 15.28
N ARG A 108 -18.84 -10.49 15.31
CA ARG A 108 -19.59 -10.12 14.10
C ARG A 108 -18.92 -8.99 13.32
N MET A 109 -18.49 -7.92 14.00
CA MET A 109 -17.81 -6.79 13.38
C MET A 109 -16.57 -7.24 12.58
N TYR A 110 -15.72 -8.08 13.18
CA TYR A 110 -14.54 -8.61 12.49
C TYR A 110 -14.90 -9.52 11.31
N ARG A 111 -15.90 -10.40 11.46
CA ARG A 111 -16.39 -11.22 10.34
C ARG A 111 -16.81 -10.34 9.16
N GLU A 112 -17.63 -9.33 9.42
CA GLU A 112 -18.13 -8.41 8.39
C GLU A 112 -16.99 -7.64 7.72
N GLN A 113 -15.99 -7.19 8.51
CA GLN A 113 -14.81 -6.54 7.97
C GLN A 113 -14.01 -7.47 7.06
N PHE A 114 -13.71 -8.70 7.48
CA PHE A 114 -12.96 -9.65 6.64
C PHE A 114 -13.73 -10.07 5.40
N ASP A 115 -15.06 -10.25 5.49
CA ASP A 115 -15.91 -10.52 4.34
C ASP A 115 -15.89 -9.34 3.34
N SER A 116 -15.97 -8.09 3.84
CA SER A 116 -15.88 -6.88 3.03
C SER A 116 -14.53 -6.74 2.32
N VAL A 117 -13.42 -6.98 3.04
CA VAL A 117 -12.06 -6.94 2.48
C VAL A 117 -11.90 -8.02 1.40
N ALA A 118 -12.35 -9.25 1.66
CA ALA A 118 -12.25 -10.35 0.72
C ALA A 118 -13.07 -10.11 -0.56
N GLU A 119 -14.30 -9.62 -0.42
CA GLU A 119 -15.15 -9.26 -1.55
C GLU A 119 -14.50 -8.15 -2.39
N TYR A 120 -13.99 -7.11 -1.74
CA TYR A 120 -13.30 -6.01 -2.41
C TYR A 120 -12.06 -6.49 -3.18
N TYR A 121 -11.20 -7.28 -2.53
CA TYR A 121 -9.98 -7.78 -3.14
C TYR A 121 -10.26 -8.72 -4.32
N HIS A 122 -11.18 -9.68 -4.16
CA HIS A 122 -11.45 -10.69 -5.18
C HIS A 122 -12.34 -10.19 -6.32
N ARG A 123 -13.38 -9.43 -6.02
CA ARG A 123 -14.36 -8.99 -7.04
C ARG A 123 -13.99 -7.65 -7.65
N ARG A 124 -13.63 -6.68 -6.81
CA ARG A 124 -13.43 -5.29 -7.23
C ARG A 124 -12.04 -5.02 -7.76
N CYS A 125 -11.02 -5.60 -7.13
CA CYS A 125 -9.63 -5.49 -7.58
C CYS A 125 -9.18 -6.66 -8.46
N GLN A 126 -9.93 -7.77 -8.51
CA GLN A 126 -9.50 -9.00 -9.19
C GLN A 126 -8.09 -9.45 -8.78
N LYS A 127 -7.82 -9.38 -7.46
CA LYS A 127 -6.51 -9.63 -6.82
C LYS A 127 -5.40 -8.61 -7.14
N ARG A 128 -5.66 -7.57 -7.95
CA ARG A 128 -4.65 -6.58 -8.34
C ARG A 128 -4.90 -5.23 -7.69
N LEU A 129 -4.45 -5.06 -6.44
CA LEU A 129 -4.77 -3.88 -5.62
C LEU A 129 -4.23 -2.56 -6.20
N VAL A 130 -3.06 -2.59 -6.85
CA VAL A 130 -2.44 -1.39 -7.46
C VAL A 130 -3.37 -0.74 -8.49
N SER A 131 -4.21 -1.54 -9.17
CA SER A 131 -5.18 -1.02 -10.14
C SER A 131 -6.22 -0.08 -9.53
N ALA A 132 -6.59 -0.29 -8.25
CA ALA A 132 -7.53 0.58 -7.56
C ALA A 132 -6.91 1.94 -7.21
N PHE A 133 -5.66 1.94 -6.72
CA PHE A 133 -4.91 3.19 -6.51
C PHE A 133 -4.71 3.96 -7.81
N ARG A 134 -4.34 3.26 -8.88
CA ARG A 134 -4.19 3.87 -10.21
C ARG A 134 -5.47 4.53 -10.70
N ARG A 135 -6.63 3.86 -10.57
CA ARG A 135 -7.93 4.45 -10.94
C ARG A 135 -8.20 5.76 -10.20
N LEU A 136 -8.01 5.76 -8.88
CA LEU A 136 -8.21 6.97 -8.07
C LEU A 136 -7.23 8.10 -8.43
N ALA A 137 -6.02 7.75 -8.89
CA ALA A 137 -5.06 8.72 -9.42
C ALA A 137 -5.49 9.29 -10.78
N GLU A 138 -5.97 8.45 -11.70
CA GLU A 138 -6.50 8.85 -13.01
C GLU A 138 -7.76 9.73 -12.89
N GLU A 139 -8.59 9.49 -11.86
CA GLU A 139 -9.74 10.33 -11.48
C GLU A 139 -9.32 11.63 -10.76
N GLY A 140 -8.04 11.77 -10.43
CA GLY A 140 -7.43 12.92 -9.77
C GLY A 140 -7.60 12.95 -8.24
N CYS A 141 -8.30 11.99 -7.64
CA CYS A 141 -8.49 11.95 -6.19
C CYS A 141 -7.16 11.77 -5.43
N LEU A 142 -6.23 11.02 -6.03
CA LEU A 142 -4.91 10.75 -5.48
C LEU A 142 -3.80 11.31 -6.35
N GLU A 143 -2.78 11.87 -5.71
CA GLU A 143 -1.45 12.02 -6.31
C GLU A 143 -0.56 10.90 -5.79
N ILE A 144 0.08 10.15 -6.68
CA ILE A 144 1.01 9.10 -6.28
C ILE A 144 2.43 9.57 -6.58
N ILE A 145 3.31 9.47 -5.59
CA ILE A 145 4.71 9.87 -5.66
C ILE A 145 5.61 8.66 -5.41
N ALA A 146 6.86 8.75 -5.86
CA ALA A 146 7.84 7.67 -5.68
C ALA A 146 8.52 7.72 -4.30
N THR A 147 9.47 6.81 -4.10
CA THR A 147 10.51 6.82 -3.06
C THR A 147 11.73 6.06 -3.60
N ALA A 148 12.73 5.75 -2.77
CA ALA A 148 13.86 4.91 -3.20
C ALA A 148 13.43 3.44 -3.38
N SER A 149 14.06 2.74 -4.33
CA SER A 149 13.71 1.37 -4.75
C SER A 149 13.47 0.40 -3.59
N THR A 150 14.37 0.34 -2.62
CA THR A 150 14.26 -0.54 -1.44
C THR A 150 14.16 0.25 -0.14
N HIS A 151 13.74 1.52 -0.22
CA HIS A 151 13.73 2.43 0.92
C HIS A 151 15.10 2.56 1.61
N GLY A 152 16.18 2.51 0.82
CA GLY A 152 17.54 2.61 1.35
C GLY A 152 17.80 3.99 1.98
N TYR A 153 18.53 4.02 3.10
CA TYR A 153 18.87 5.26 3.78
C TYR A 153 19.91 6.06 2.98
N LEU A 154 19.43 6.89 2.05
CA LEU A 154 20.22 7.48 0.96
C LEU A 154 21.49 8.21 1.43
N PRO A 155 21.49 9.02 2.51
CA PRO A 155 22.69 9.71 2.96
C PRO A 155 23.86 8.78 3.32
N LEU A 156 23.59 7.56 3.80
CA LEU A 156 24.64 6.60 4.11
C LEU A 156 25.12 5.81 2.89
N LEU A 157 24.31 5.76 1.82
CA LEU A 157 24.68 5.14 0.55
C LEU A 157 25.52 6.07 -0.33
N GLU A 158 25.50 7.38 -0.07
CA GLU A 158 26.19 8.40 -0.87
C GLU A 158 27.71 8.26 -0.90
N VAL A 159 28.29 7.45 -0.01
CA VAL A 159 29.69 6.99 -0.15
C VAL A 159 29.95 6.43 -1.56
N GLN A 160 28.92 5.85 -2.19
CA GLN A 160 28.88 5.51 -3.61
C GLN A 160 27.65 6.17 -4.28
N PRO A 161 27.79 7.35 -4.91
CA PRO A 161 26.67 8.09 -5.52
C PRO A 161 25.83 7.27 -6.52
N GLU A 162 26.45 6.35 -7.25
CA GLU A 162 25.78 5.44 -8.19
C GLU A 162 24.79 4.51 -7.48
N SER A 163 24.99 4.21 -6.19
CA SER A 163 24.02 3.44 -5.40
C SER A 163 22.76 4.24 -5.11
N VAL A 164 22.92 5.54 -4.82
CA VAL A 164 21.79 6.47 -4.66
C VAL A 164 21.07 6.65 -6.00
N TYR A 165 21.81 6.88 -7.08
CA TYR A 165 21.25 6.98 -8.43
C TYR A 165 20.45 5.74 -8.81
N ALA A 166 21.01 4.54 -8.60
CA ALA A 166 20.32 3.29 -8.92
C ALA A 166 19.02 3.11 -8.10
N GLN A 167 19.03 3.50 -6.82
CA GLN A 167 17.84 3.47 -5.96
C GLN A 167 16.72 4.37 -6.49
N VAL A 168 17.03 5.58 -6.95
CA VAL A 168 16.03 6.54 -7.45
C VAL A 168 15.61 6.18 -8.88
N ALA A 169 16.57 5.93 -9.77
CA ALA A 169 16.30 5.64 -11.18
C ALA A 169 15.43 4.39 -11.36
N ASN A 170 15.71 3.31 -10.62
CA ASN A 170 14.88 2.11 -10.66
C ASN A 170 13.46 2.39 -10.13
N ALA A 171 13.33 3.21 -9.09
CA ALA A 171 12.02 3.55 -8.54
C ALA A 171 11.17 4.39 -9.51
N VAL A 172 11.79 5.36 -10.19
CA VAL A 172 11.13 6.16 -11.24
C VAL A 172 10.69 5.27 -12.39
N TYR A 173 11.58 4.38 -12.86
CA TYR A 173 11.27 3.41 -13.91
C TYR A 173 10.09 2.51 -13.51
N TYR A 174 10.17 1.88 -12.34
CA TYR A 174 9.14 0.93 -11.89
C TYR A 174 7.79 1.62 -11.60
N TYR A 175 7.82 2.85 -11.09
CA TYR A 175 6.61 3.68 -10.97
C TYR A 175 5.96 3.87 -12.35
N ALA A 176 6.74 4.28 -13.36
CA ALA A 176 6.23 4.53 -14.70
C ALA A 176 5.64 3.28 -15.37
N GLU A 177 6.22 2.10 -15.12
CA GLU A 177 5.64 0.84 -15.60
C GLU A 177 4.24 0.56 -15.04
N LEU A 178 3.98 0.90 -13.77
CA LEU A 178 2.72 0.62 -13.10
C LEU A 178 1.66 1.70 -13.35
N PHE A 179 2.06 2.97 -13.30
CA PHE A 179 1.15 4.12 -13.34
C PHE A 179 1.10 4.81 -14.71
N GLY A 180 2.02 4.50 -15.63
CA GLY A 180 2.01 4.97 -17.01
C GLY A 180 2.60 6.37 -17.25
N GLU A 181 3.07 7.04 -16.20
CA GLU A 181 3.74 8.33 -16.25
C GLU A 181 4.89 8.39 -15.24
N SER A 182 5.79 9.36 -15.38
CA SER A 182 6.83 9.61 -14.38
C SER A 182 6.23 10.20 -13.10
N PRO A 183 6.74 9.84 -11.91
CA PRO A 183 6.29 10.44 -10.66
C PRO A 183 6.69 11.92 -10.63
N ARG A 184 5.83 12.78 -10.09
CA ARG A 184 6.11 14.23 -9.96
C ARG A 184 6.69 14.64 -8.61
N GLY A 185 6.89 13.66 -7.74
CA GLY A 185 7.41 13.86 -6.40
C GLY A 185 8.06 12.59 -5.89
N ILE A 186 8.81 12.75 -4.81
CA ILE A 186 9.49 11.65 -4.14
C ILE A 186 9.40 11.83 -2.62
N TRP A 187 9.08 10.75 -1.92
CA TRP A 187 9.31 10.63 -0.50
C TRP A 187 10.74 10.16 -0.27
N LEU A 188 11.57 10.98 0.34
CA LEU A 188 12.91 10.55 0.75
C LEU A 188 12.79 9.50 1.87
N PRO A 189 13.44 8.33 1.77
CA PRO A 189 13.43 7.35 2.85
C PRO A 189 13.81 7.98 4.18
N GLU A 190 12.94 7.84 5.19
CA GLU A 190 13.08 8.47 6.51
C GLU A 190 13.20 10.01 6.48
N CYS A 191 12.73 10.66 5.41
CA CYS A 191 13.01 12.07 5.13
C CYS A 191 14.50 12.41 5.19
N ALA A 192 15.37 11.42 4.99
CA ALA A 192 16.80 11.55 5.16
C ALA A 192 17.40 12.25 3.94
N TYR A 193 17.98 13.43 4.19
CA TYR A 193 18.54 14.28 3.17
C TYR A 193 20.02 14.55 3.45
N ASN A 194 20.82 14.60 2.39
CA ASN A 194 22.15 15.17 2.38
C ASN A 194 22.30 16.10 1.17
N HIS A 195 23.19 17.08 1.30
CA HIS A 195 23.42 18.07 0.25
C HIS A 195 23.93 17.42 -1.04
N GLY A 196 23.30 17.69 -2.18
CA GLY A 196 23.65 17.09 -3.47
C GLY A 196 22.70 15.98 -3.90
N LEU A 197 21.89 15.44 -3.00
CA LEU A 197 20.83 14.49 -3.36
C LEU A 197 19.84 15.11 -4.36
N ASP A 198 19.53 16.40 -4.20
CA ASP A 198 18.68 17.18 -5.09
C ASP A 198 19.19 17.26 -6.53
N VAL A 199 20.50 17.14 -6.76
CA VAL A 199 21.08 17.07 -8.12
C VAL A 199 20.68 15.74 -8.78
N ILE A 200 20.84 14.62 -8.06
CA ILE A 200 20.44 13.30 -8.57
C ILE A 200 18.93 13.25 -8.83
N LEU A 201 18.13 13.85 -7.95
CA LEU A 201 16.69 13.95 -8.16
C LEU A 201 16.38 14.78 -9.42
N GLY A 202 16.99 15.97 -9.56
CA GLY A 202 16.79 16.83 -10.72
C GLY A 202 17.15 16.19 -12.06
N ASP A 203 18.17 15.33 -12.10
CA ASP A 203 18.55 14.57 -13.29
C ASP A 203 17.51 13.50 -13.69
N LEU A 204 16.71 13.03 -12.73
CA LEU A 204 15.72 11.95 -12.90
C LEU A 204 14.27 12.43 -13.05
N GLY A 205 14.06 13.76 -13.00
CA GLY A 205 12.75 14.42 -13.18
C GLY A 205 11.99 14.66 -11.89
#